data_AF-A0A7W1H1C3-F1
#
_entry.id   AF-A0A7W1H1C3-F1
#
_cell.length_a   1.000
_cell.length_b   1.000
_cell.length_c   1.000
_cell.angle_alpha   90.00
_cell.angle_beta   90.00
_cell.angle_gamma   90.00
#
_symmetry.space_group_name_H-M   'P 1'
#
loop_
_entity.id
_entity.type
_entity.pdbx_description
1 polymer ?
#
loop_
_entity_poly.entity_id
_entity_poly.type
_entity_poly.pdbx_seq_one_letter_code
_entity_poly.pdbx_strand_id
1 'polypeptide(L)'
;MRLLLVNWNDRENPHGGGAELHLHQIFGRLADRGHEISLLCSGWKGCQRRVTLDGISVHRVGTRYTFPIVAHRYYDANFAATE
;
A
#
# COMPACT_ATOMS: atom_id res chain seq x y z
N MET A 1 -1.35 -16.10 -4.98
CA MET A 1 -2.63 -15.34 -5.00
C MET A 1 -2.32 -13.85 -5.02
N ARG A 2 -3.21 -13.02 -5.57
CA ARG A 2 -3.05 -11.56 -5.63
C ARG A 2 -3.90 -10.90 -4.56
N LEU A 3 -3.29 -10.10 -3.69
CA LEU A 3 -3.94 -9.44 -2.55
C LEU A 3 -3.66 -7.94 -2.60
N LEU A 4 -4.72 -7.13 -2.54
CA LEU A 4 -4.62 -5.69 -2.38
C LEU A 4 -5.02 -5.30 -0.96
N LEU A 5 -4.10 -4.63 -0.28
CA LEU A 5 -4.30 -4.01 1.01
C LEU A 5 -4.60 -2.53 0.78
N VAL A 6 -5.58 -2.01 1.49
CA VAL A 6 -5.86 -0.56 1.51
C VAL A 6 -5.72 -0.11 2.95
N ASN A 7 -4.73 0.73 3.21
CA ASN A 7 -4.53 1.35 4.52
C ASN A 7 -4.20 2.82 4.35
N TRP A 8 -4.48 3.64 5.37
CA TRP A 8 -4.21 5.07 5.26
C TRP A 8 -2.72 5.37 5.15
N ASN A 9 -1.89 4.64 5.89
CA ASN A 9 -0.45 4.84 5.97
C ASN A 9 0.27 3.52 5.64
N ASP A 10 1.49 3.62 5.12
CA ASP A 10 2.44 2.51 5.15
C ASP A 10 3.46 2.68 6.27
N ARG A 11 4.33 1.67 6.43
CA ARG A 11 5.35 1.60 7.48
C ARG A 11 6.30 2.81 7.52
N GLU A 12 6.62 3.44 6.38
CA GLU A 12 7.55 4.57 6.36
C GLU A 12 6.86 5.93 6.57
N ASN A 13 5.53 5.95 6.66
CA ASN A 13 4.79 7.19 6.83
C ASN A 13 5.12 7.81 8.21
N PRO A 14 5.42 9.12 8.29
CA PRO A 14 5.70 9.80 9.57
C PRO A 14 4.58 9.70 10.62
N HIS A 15 3.35 9.42 10.18
CA HIS A 15 2.19 9.21 11.05
C HIS A 15 1.83 7.74 11.24
N GLY A 16 2.66 6.81 10.76
CA GLY A 16 2.51 5.37 10.97
C GLY A 16 2.83 4.96 12.40
N GLY A 17 2.32 3.79 12.81
CA GLY A 17 2.50 3.22 14.13
C GLY A 17 2.42 1.69 14.12
N GLY A 18 1.97 1.11 15.24
CA GLY A 18 1.99 -0.34 15.43
C GLY A 18 1.10 -1.12 14.47
N ALA A 19 0.04 -0.50 13.95
CA ALA A 19 -0.86 -1.14 12.99
C ALA A 19 -0.16 -1.42 11.65
N GLU A 20 0.61 -0.46 11.15
CA GLU A 20 1.38 -0.59 9.90
C GLU A 20 2.49 -1.64 10.07
N LEU A 21 3.15 -1.68 11.23
CA LEU A 21 4.16 -2.71 11.51
C LEU A 21 3.54 -4.11 11.50
N HIS A 22 2.38 -4.29 12.14
CA HIS A 22 1.69 -5.57 12.19
C HIS A 22 1.23 -6.03 10.80
N LEU A 23 0.70 -5.09 9.99
CA LEU A 23 0.34 -5.32 8.60
C LEU A 23 1.55 -5.83 7.82
N HIS A 24 2.70 -5.15 7.90
CA HIS A 24 3.91 -5.58 7.21
C HIS A 24 4.41 -6.96 7.69
N GLN A 25 4.30 -7.27 8.98
CA GLN A 25 4.71 -8.58 9.50
C GLN A 25 3.85 -9.74 8.98
N ILE A 26 2.52 -9.57 8.93
CA ILE A 26 1.62 -10.61 8.43
C ILE A 26 1.78 -10.77 6.92
N PHE A 27 1.66 -9.67 6.18
CA PHE A 27 1.62 -9.73 4.74
C PHE A 27 3.00 -9.90 4.10
N GLY A 28 4.07 -9.47 4.77
CA GLY A 28 5.45 -9.78 4.34
C GLY A 28 5.71 -11.29 4.36
N ARG A 29 5.23 -12.01 5.39
CA ARG A 29 5.31 -13.48 5.41
C ARG A 29 4.51 -14.15 4.30
N LEU A 30 3.41 -13.53 3.86
CA LEU A 30 2.65 -14.01 2.71
C LEU A 30 3.39 -13.71 1.40
N ALA A 31 4.03 -12.55 1.28
CA ALA A 31 4.90 -12.23 0.15
C ALA A 31 6.07 -13.23 0.05
N ASP A 32 6.73 -13.55 1.17
CA ASP A 32 7.80 -14.56 1.24
C ASP A 32 7.34 -15.97 0.81
N ARG A 33 6.04 -16.27 0.98
CA ARG A 33 5.41 -17.51 0.51
C ARG A 33 5.03 -17.47 -0.98
N GLY A 34 5.40 -16.42 -1.71
CA GLY A 34 5.15 -16.27 -3.14
C GLY A 34 3.80 -15.65 -3.49
N HIS A 35 3.12 -15.00 -2.54
CA HIS A 35 1.90 -14.27 -2.84
C HIS A 35 2.21 -12.86 -3.35
N GLU A 36 1.42 -12.38 -4.30
CA GLU A 36 1.56 -11.02 -4.83
C GLU A 36 0.79 -10.07 -3.92
N ILE A 37 1.51 -9.29 -3.10
CA ILE A 37 0.91 -8.35 -2.14
C ILE A 37 1.15 -6.93 -2.63
N SER A 38 0.07 -6.16 -2.76
CA SER A 38 0.12 -4.72 -3.00
C SER A 38 -0.53 -3.95 -1.85
N LEU A 39 0.04 -2.80 -1.49
CA LEU A 39 -0.51 -1.88 -0.49
C LEU A 39 -0.80 -0.53 -1.13
N LEU A 40 -2.06 -0.11 -1.15
CA LEU A 40 -2.47 1.23 -1.57
C LEU A 40 -2.66 2.12 -0.33
N CYS A 41 -1.91 3.21 -0.25
CA CYS A 41 -1.91 4.12 0.90
C CYS A 41 -1.67 5.58 0.53
N SER A 42 -1.80 6.47 1.52
CA SER A 42 -1.60 7.91 1.32
C SER A 42 -0.12 8.31 1.30
N GLY A 43 0.23 9.22 0.40
CA GLY A 43 1.57 9.79 0.32
C GLY A 43 1.79 10.98 1.27
N TRP A 44 3.06 11.31 1.51
CA TRP A 44 3.50 12.54 2.18
C TRP A 44 4.58 13.26 1.36
N LYS A 45 4.93 14.47 1.80
CA LYS A 45 5.93 15.29 1.10
C LYS A 45 7.29 14.58 1.09
N GLY A 46 7.85 14.37 -0.10
CA GLY A 46 9.16 13.73 -0.29
C GLY A 46 9.14 12.19 -0.31
N CYS A 47 7.98 11.55 -0.19
CA CYS A 47 7.89 10.10 -0.29
C CYS A 47 8.06 9.61 -1.75
N GLN A 48 8.59 8.41 -1.91
CA GLN A 48 8.53 7.70 -3.19
C GLN A 48 7.10 7.23 -3.45
N ARG A 49 6.58 7.49 -4.66
CA ARG A 49 5.21 7.11 -5.05
C ARG A 49 5.00 5.61 -5.14
N ARG A 50 6.04 4.85 -5.48
CA ARG A 50 6.05 3.39 -5.51
C ARG A 50 7.34 2.90 -4.88
N VAL A 51 7.24 1.92 -4.01
CA VAL A 51 8.38 1.28 -3.35
C VAL A 51 8.00 -0.15 -2.98
N THR A 52 8.97 -1.05 -2.92
CA THR A 52 8.75 -2.39 -2.38
C THR A 52 9.32 -2.44 -0.96
N LEU A 53 8.48 -2.79 0.00
CA LEU A 53 8.85 -2.90 1.41
C LEU A 53 8.46 -4.28 1.93
N ASP A 54 9.42 -5.03 2.47
CA ASP A 54 9.17 -6.39 3.01
C ASP A 54 8.47 -7.33 2.00
N GLY A 55 8.84 -7.22 0.71
CA GLY A 55 8.22 -7.98 -0.38
C GLY A 55 6.84 -7.47 -0.84
N ILE A 56 6.32 -6.39 -0.23
CA ILE A 56 5.03 -5.78 -0.55
C ILE A 56 5.23 -4.60 -1.51
N SER A 57 4.50 -4.59 -2.63
CA SER A 57 4.45 -3.45 -3.54
C SER A 57 3.59 -2.33 -2.97
N VAL A 58 4.22 -1.25 -2.50
CA VAL A 58 3.53 -0.11 -1.89
C VAL A 58 3.29 0.98 -2.94
N HIS A 59 2.04 1.42 -3.04
CA HIS A 59 1.56 2.46 -3.93
C HIS A 59 1.04 3.63 -3.10
N ARG A 60 1.76 4.75 -3.13
CA ARG A 60 1.41 5.97 -2.40
C ARG A 60 0.72 6.95 -3.33
N VAL A 61 -0.52 7.34 -2.99
CA VAL A 61 -1.34 8.23 -3.81
C VAL A 61 -1.94 9.36 -2.99
N GLY A 62 -2.07 10.53 -3.63
CA GLY A 62 -2.60 11.72 -2.98
C GLY A 62 -1.85 12.08 -1.70
N THR A 63 -2.59 12.65 -0.76
CA THR A 63 -2.17 12.98 0.60
C THR A 63 -3.16 12.39 1.58
N ARG A 64 -2.91 12.50 2.89
CA ARG A 64 -3.84 12.06 3.94
C ARG A 64 -5.29 12.50 3.70
N TYR A 65 -5.52 13.69 3.17
CA TYR A 65 -6.87 14.25 2.96
C TYR A 65 -7.47 13.93 1.60
N THR A 66 -6.65 13.76 0.56
CA THR A 66 -7.15 13.46 -0.80
C THR A 66 -7.21 11.96 -1.09
N PHE A 67 -6.60 11.14 -0.23
CA PHE A 67 -6.50 9.69 -0.40
C PHE A 67 -7.87 9.01 -0.65
N PRO A 68 -8.95 9.27 0.12
CA PRO A 68 -10.23 8.58 -0.12
C PRO A 68 -10.79 8.78 -1.54
N ILE A 69 -10.52 9.94 -2.16
CA ILE A 69 -10.98 10.28 -3.50
C ILE A 69 -10.05 9.69 -4.56
N VAL A 70 -8.74 9.81 -4.34
CA VAL A 70 -7.73 9.39 -5.34
C VAL A 70 -7.52 7.87 -5.34
N ALA A 71 -7.68 7.21 -4.19
CA ALA A 71 -7.46 5.78 -4.04
C ALA A 71 -8.41 4.96 -4.92
N HIS A 72 -9.70 5.29 -4.96
CA HIS A 72 -10.67 4.59 -5.81
C HIS A 72 -10.28 4.68 -7.29
N ARG A 73 -9.99 5.89 -7.78
CA ARG A 73 -9.58 6.08 -9.18
C ARG A 73 -8.27 5.35 -9.49
N TYR A 74 -7.34 5.31 -8.53
CA TYR A 74 -6.10 4.57 -8.70
C TYR A 74 -6.35 3.06 -8.74
N TYR A 75 -7.26 2.56 -7.91
CA TYR A 75 -7.69 1.18 -7.90
C TYR A 75 -8.24 0.76 -9.26
N ASP A 76 -9.19 1.52 -9.81
CA ASP A 76 -9.79 1.20 -11.11
C ASP A 76 -8.74 1.12 -12.23
N ALA A 77 -7.79 2.05 -12.23
CA ALA A 77 -6.78 2.16 -13.27
C ALA A 77 -5.61 1.16 -13.15
N ASN A 78 -5.32 0.62 -11.95
CA ASN A 78 -4.11 -0.18 -11.70
C ASN A 78 -4.39 -1.60 -11.19
N PHE A 79 -5.56 -1.85 -10.60
CA PHE A 79 -5.86 -3.12 -9.93
C PHE A 79 -7.17 -3.75 -10.40
N ALA A 80 -8.19 -2.96 -10.76
CA ALA A 80 -9.47 -3.49 -11.24
C ALA A 80 -9.40 -4.10 -12.65
N ALA A 81 -8.39 -3.72 -13.44
CA ALA A 81 -8.06 -4.39 -14.69
C ALA A 81 -7.45 -5.77 -14.38
N THR A 82 -8.31 -6.77 -14.24
CA THR A 82 -7.92 -8.19 -14.30
C THR A 82 -8.91 -8.87 -15.23
N GLU A 83 -8.41 -9.25 -16.41
CA GLU A 83 -8.97 -10.30 -17.27
C GLU A 83 -9.01 -11.64 -16.52
#